data_AF-A0A140D617-F1
#
_entry.id   AF-A0A140D617-F1
#
_cell.length_a   1.000
_cell.length_b   1.000
_cell.length_c   1.000
_cell.angle_alpha   90.00
_cell.angle_beta   90.00
_cell.angle_gamma   90.00
#
_symmetry.space_group_name_H-M   'P 1'
#
loop_
_entity.id
_entity.type
_entity.pdbx_description
1 polymer ?
#
loop_
_entity_poly.entity_id
_entity_poly.type
_entity_poly.pdbx_seq_one_letter_code
_entity_poly.pdbx_strand_id
1 'polypeptide(L)'
;DLAGPLLAALFRMLFRKLTKDVYRHLQKCVETGKPFNLNTAVKSNTITNGLKYSLATGNWGDQKKAMQAKAGVSQVLNRYTFASTLSHLRRCNTPIGRDGKIAKPRQLHNTHWGMVCPAQTPDGQACGAVSNLALMAYISVGSPSAPIVEFLLGWGMGKLEEFSSQMMRGTKGVFRDPCAVMCTPSCPQLVHRRHFAPSMMQLSECVDRPHMMSTEIKMTEVVAEEQADTSATVKANTGMNTHTWTHCEIHPSMILGICASIIPFPDHNQ
;
A
#
# COMPACT_ATOMS: atom_id res chain seq x y z
N ASP A 1 2.58 -4.13 3.17
CA ASP A 1 2.62 -3.23 4.34
C ASP A 1 3.95 -2.52 4.44
N LEU A 2 3.91 -1.23 4.78
CA LEU A 2 5.08 -0.43 5.11
C LEU A 2 5.55 -0.67 6.56
N ALA A 3 6.73 -0.15 6.92
CA ALA A 3 7.30 -0.26 8.26
C ALA A 3 6.39 0.33 9.37
N GLY A 4 5.76 1.48 9.12
CA GLY A 4 4.88 2.16 10.09
C GLY A 4 3.69 1.31 10.53
N PRO A 5 2.83 0.85 9.61
CA PRO A 5 1.71 -0.06 9.92
C PRO A 5 2.13 -1.33 10.64
N LEU A 6 3.26 -1.93 10.23
CA LEU A 6 3.80 -3.12 10.89
C LEU A 6 4.17 -2.80 12.34
N LEU A 7 4.89 -1.71 12.59
CA LEU A 7 5.28 -1.27 13.93
C LEU A 7 4.06 -0.95 14.80
N ALA A 8 3.05 -0.29 14.24
CA ALA A 8 1.81 0.02 14.93
C ALA A 8 1.06 -1.26 15.36
N ALA A 9 0.98 -2.25 14.46
CA ALA A 9 0.37 -3.54 14.77
C ALA A 9 1.14 -4.29 15.88
N LEU A 10 2.47 -4.31 15.79
CA LEU A 10 3.34 -4.93 16.81
C LEU A 10 3.19 -4.24 18.17
N PHE A 11 3.24 -2.92 18.20
CA PHE A 11 3.05 -2.14 19.42
C PHE A 11 1.66 -2.40 20.04
N ARG A 12 0.60 -2.38 19.23
CA ARG A 12 -0.76 -2.68 19.69
C ARG A 12 -0.86 -4.06 20.35
N MET A 13 -0.20 -5.07 19.80
CA MET A 13 -0.14 -6.40 20.39
C MET A 13 0.59 -6.40 21.74
N LEU A 14 1.78 -5.80 21.81
CA LEU A 14 2.59 -5.71 23.03
C LEU A 14 1.89 -4.89 24.12
N PHE A 15 1.22 -3.81 23.74
CA PHE A 15 0.44 -2.97 24.64
C PHE A 15 -0.75 -3.73 25.20
N ARG A 16 -1.50 -4.46 24.37
CA ARG A 16 -2.59 -5.34 24.83
C ARG A 16 -2.10 -6.44 25.78
N LYS A 17 -0.88 -6.94 25.58
CA LYS A 17 -0.26 -7.89 26.50
C LYS A 17 0.05 -7.22 27.84
N LEU A 18 0.66 -6.04 27.82
CA LEU A 18 0.92 -5.25 29.03
C LEU A 18 -0.36 -4.96 29.82
N THR A 19 -1.44 -4.49 29.18
CA THR A 19 -2.70 -4.21 29.86
C THR A 19 -3.33 -5.46 30.46
N LYS A 20 -3.24 -6.61 29.78
CA LYS A 20 -3.71 -7.89 30.33
C LYS A 20 -2.89 -8.35 31.53
N ASP A 21 -1.57 -8.15 31.52
CA ASP A 21 -0.71 -8.52 32.63
C ASP A 21 -0.95 -7.64 33.87
N VAL A 22 -1.19 -6.32 33.67
CA VAL A 22 -1.62 -5.41 34.74
C VAL A 22 -2.97 -5.84 35.31
N TYR A 23 -3.95 -6.16 34.46
CA TYR A 23 -5.26 -6.64 34.89
C TYR A 23 -5.15 -7.92 35.74
N ARG A 24 -4.36 -8.91 35.30
CA ARG A 24 -4.14 -10.15 36.05
C ARG A 24 -3.45 -9.89 37.40
N HIS A 25 -2.54 -8.93 37.45
CA HIS A 25 -1.89 -8.56 38.71
C HIS A 25 -2.88 -7.94 39.69
N LEU A 26 -3.74 -7.03 39.20
CA LEU A 26 -4.82 -6.43 39.99
C LEU A 26 -5.78 -7.51 40.51
N GLN A 27 -6.22 -8.43 39.65
CA GLN A 27 -7.11 -9.51 40.04
C GLN A 27 -6.51 -10.35 41.18
N LYS A 28 -5.22 -10.70 41.10
CA LYS A 28 -4.51 -11.43 42.17
C LYS A 28 -4.39 -10.63 43.47
N CYS A 29 -4.17 -9.32 43.39
CA CYS A 29 -4.13 -8.47 44.58
C CYS A 29 -5.49 -8.47 45.30
N VAL A 30 -6.59 -8.39 44.54
CA VAL A 30 -7.95 -8.45 45.07
C VAL A 30 -8.24 -9.83 45.70
N GLU A 31 -7.93 -10.92 45.01
CA GLU A 31 -8.14 -12.30 45.51
C GLU A 31 -7.33 -12.61 46.77
N THR A 32 -6.15 -11.99 46.92
CA THR A 32 -5.25 -12.24 48.07
C THR A 32 -5.35 -11.17 49.17
N GLY A 33 -6.23 -10.18 49.01
CA GLY A 33 -6.37 -9.07 49.97
C GLY A 33 -5.11 -8.19 50.10
N LYS A 34 -4.21 -8.19 49.11
CA LYS A 34 -2.98 -7.39 49.11
C LYS A 34 -3.19 -6.02 48.47
N PRO A 35 -2.54 -4.96 48.98
CA PRO A 35 -2.62 -3.64 48.35
C PRO A 35 -2.03 -3.66 46.94
N PHE A 36 -2.73 -3.02 45.99
CA PHE A 36 -2.29 -2.93 44.61
C PHE A 36 -1.27 -1.80 44.43
N ASN A 37 -0.08 -2.14 43.94
CA ASN A 37 0.98 -1.17 43.63
C ASN A 37 1.19 -1.08 42.11
N LEU A 38 0.86 0.09 41.53
CA LEU A 38 0.94 0.31 40.09
C LEU A 38 2.36 0.12 39.54
N ASN A 39 3.37 0.62 40.26
CA ASN A 39 4.78 0.51 39.85
C ASN A 39 5.26 -0.94 39.73
N THR A 40 4.73 -1.84 40.57
CA THR A 40 5.05 -3.27 40.53
C THR A 40 4.24 -3.99 39.45
N ALA A 41 3.04 -3.50 39.15
CA ALA A 41 2.14 -4.06 38.14
C ALA A 41 2.64 -3.80 36.70
N VAL A 42 3.15 -2.59 36.44
CA VAL A 42 3.54 -2.16 35.10
C VAL A 42 4.96 -2.60 34.78
N LYS A 43 5.08 -3.65 33.95
CA LYS A 43 6.38 -4.17 33.48
C LYS A 43 6.77 -3.52 32.15
N SER A 44 7.56 -2.45 32.20
CA SER A 44 8.09 -1.74 31.01
C SER A 44 8.85 -2.67 30.05
N ASN A 45 9.56 -3.66 30.59
CA ASN A 45 10.32 -4.66 29.82
C ASN A 45 9.49 -5.44 28.82
N THR A 46 8.17 -5.59 29.01
CA THR A 46 7.29 -6.33 28.09
C THR A 46 7.30 -5.69 26.69
N ILE A 47 7.25 -4.36 26.60
CA ILE A 47 7.26 -3.65 25.33
C ILE A 47 8.68 -3.60 24.78
N THR A 48 9.66 -3.17 25.58
CA THR A 48 11.05 -3.00 25.15
C THR A 48 11.64 -4.29 24.62
N ASN A 49 11.51 -5.40 25.35
CA ASN A 49 12.06 -6.69 24.92
C ASN A 49 11.29 -7.27 23.73
N GLY A 50 9.96 -7.06 23.67
CA GLY A 50 9.15 -7.48 22.54
C GLY A 50 9.56 -6.80 21.23
N LEU A 51 9.75 -5.47 21.27
CA LEU A 51 10.22 -4.71 20.11
C LEU A 51 11.65 -5.12 19.71
N LYS A 52 12.58 -5.21 20.67
CA LYS A 52 13.96 -5.65 20.41
C LYS A 52 14.00 -7.04 19.76
N TYR A 53 13.21 -7.99 20.27
CA TYR A 53 13.14 -9.34 19.73
C TYR A 53 12.65 -9.36 18.28
N SER A 54 11.51 -8.71 17.98
CA SER A 54 10.94 -8.73 16.63
C SER A 54 11.82 -8.00 15.60
N LEU A 55 12.47 -6.90 15.99
CA LEU A 55 13.39 -6.19 15.11
C LEU A 55 14.69 -6.96 14.86
N ALA A 56 15.23 -7.62 15.89
CA ALA A 56 16.48 -8.37 15.77
C ALA A 56 16.32 -9.69 15.00
N THR A 57 15.20 -10.39 15.21
CA THR A 57 14.97 -11.72 14.61
C THR A 57 14.18 -11.68 13.30
N GLY A 58 13.49 -10.57 13.02
CA GLY A 58 12.58 -10.47 11.89
C GLY A 58 11.29 -11.29 12.04
N ASN A 59 11.01 -11.83 13.23
CA ASN A 59 9.78 -12.55 13.56
C ASN A 59 8.76 -11.64 14.22
N TRP A 60 7.65 -11.41 13.54
CA TRP A 60 6.62 -10.45 13.94
C TRP A 60 5.31 -11.18 14.21
N GLY A 61 4.69 -10.90 15.36
CA GLY A 61 3.42 -11.49 15.78
C GLY A 61 3.55 -12.58 16.83
N ASP A 62 2.44 -13.21 17.17
CA ASP A 62 2.38 -14.28 18.18
C ASP A 62 2.73 -15.62 17.55
N GLN A 63 3.88 -16.18 17.88
CA GLN A 63 4.37 -17.47 17.34
C GLN A 63 3.45 -18.64 17.67
N LYS A 64 2.58 -18.51 18.69
CA LYS A 64 1.56 -19.53 18.98
C LYS A 64 0.46 -19.61 17.91
N LYS A 65 0.33 -18.56 17.09
CA LYS A 65 -0.61 -18.50 15.97
C LYS A 65 0.17 -18.43 14.66
N ALA A 66 0.68 -19.58 14.23
CA ALA A 66 1.51 -19.71 13.02
C ALA A 66 0.92 -19.01 11.79
N MET A 67 -0.42 -19.05 11.62
CA MET A 67 -1.10 -18.41 10.49
C MET A 67 -1.08 -16.86 10.50
N GLN A 68 -0.78 -16.23 11.64
CA GLN A 68 -0.72 -14.76 11.79
C GLN A 68 0.71 -14.24 12.00
N ALA A 69 1.67 -15.14 12.19
CA ALA A 69 3.07 -14.78 12.37
C ALA A 69 3.70 -14.47 11.01
N LYS A 70 4.33 -13.29 10.89
CA LYS A 70 5.11 -12.90 9.71
C LYS A 70 6.59 -13.10 10.04
N ALA A 71 7.26 -13.97 9.31
CA ALA A 71 8.70 -14.22 9.45
C ALA A 71 9.49 -13.46 8.37
N GLY A 72 10.76 -13.12 8.67
CA GLY A 72 11.67 -12.48 7.73
C GLY A 72 11.32 -11.03 7.36
N VAL A 73 10.54 -10.34 8.20
CA VAL A 73 10.10 -8.96 7.97
C VAL A 73 11.26 -7.97 8.11
N SER A 74 12.05 -8.11 9.18
CA SER A 74 13.24 -7.30 9.40
C SER A 74 14.47 -8.05 8.89
N GLN A 75 15.30 -7.37 8.11
CA GLN A 75 16.51 -7.92 7.51
C GLN A 75 17.68 -6.99 7.79
N VAL A 76 18.89 -7.54 7.86
CA VAL A 76 20.11 -6.74 8.02
C VAL A 76 20.34 -5.94 6.74
N LEU A 77 20.52 -4.63 6.88
CA LEU A 77 20.75 -3.74 5.74
C LEU A 77 22.04 -4.11 4.99
N ASN A 78 21.96 -4.11 3.66
CA ASN A 78 23.11 -4.42 2.81
C ASN A 78 23.97 -3.16 2.66
N ARG A 79 25.24 -3.25 3.05
CA ARG A 79 26.22 -2.15 3.03
C ARG A 79 27.45 -2.42 2.15
N TYR A 80 27.34 -3.33 1.18
CA TYR A 80 28.47 -3.62 0.27
C TYR A 80 28.83 -2.42 -0.63
N THR A 81 27.83 -1.74 -1.20
CA THR A 81 28.02 -0.51 -1.97
C THR A 81 26.90 0.47 -1.70
N PHE A 82 27.11 1.75 -2.03
CA PHE A 82 26.08 2.78 -1.90
C PHE A 82 24.79 2.40 -2.66
N ALA A 83 24.94 1.92 -3.90
CA ALA A 83 23.82 1.45 -4.72
C ALA A 83 23.10 0.24 -4.09
N SER A 84 23.83 -0.71 -3.48
CA SER A 84 23.21 -1.86 -2.82
C SER A 84 22.39 -1.43 -1.59
N THR A 85 22.86 -0.43 -0.84
CA THR A 85 22.14 0.12 0.30
C THR A 85 20.83 0.77 -0.13
N LEU A 86 20.85 1.66 -1.11
CA LEU A 86 19.63 2.33 -1.60
C LEU A 86 18.66 1.33 -2.23
N SER A 87 19.17 0.37 -3.00
CA SER A 87 18.38 -0.72 -3.57
C SER A 87 17.69 -1.56 -2.49
N HIS A 88 18.38 -1.90 -1.41
CA HIS A 88 17.79 -2.68 -0.31
C HIS A 88 16.66 -1.90 0.39
N LEU A 89 16.76 -0.58 0.52
CA LEU A 89 15.71 0.25 1.11
C LEU A 89 14.43 0.32 0.25
N ARG A 90 14.54 0.11 -1.07
CA ARG A 90 13.42 0.16 -2.02
C ARG A 90 12.89 -1.22 -2.42
N ARG A 91 13.23 -2.25 -1.64
CA ARG A 91 12.82 -3.64 -1.88
C ARG A 91 11.38 -3.86 -1.40
N CYS A 92 10.59 -4.52 -2.23
CA CYS A 92 9.25 -5.01 -1.92
C CYS A 92 9.26 -6.54 -1.89
N ASN A 93 8.49 -7.11 -0.97
CA ASN A 93 8.36 -8.56 -0.82
C ASN A 93 6.89 -8.96 -0.91
N THR A 94 6.60 -9.88 -1.83
CA THR A 94 5.26 -10.45 -1.98
C THR A 94 5.10 -11.58 -0.95
N PRO A 95 4.01 -11.61 -0.17
CA PRO A 95 3.80 -12.60 0.89
C PRO A 95 3.36 -13.95 0.30
N ILE A 96 4.17 -14.52 -0.58
CA ILE A 96 3.98 -15.85 -1.16
C ILE A 96 4.97 -16.78 -0.46
N GLY A 97 4.49 -17.98 -0.11
CA GLY A 97 5.35 -19.03 0.40
C GLY A 97 6.51 -19.29 -0.57
N ARG A 98 7.73 -19.37 -0.05
CA ARG A 98 8.88 -19.73 -0.88
C ARG A 98 8.82 -21.20 -1.33
N ASP A 99 7.93 -21.97 -0.70
CA ASP A 99 7.63 -23.35 -1.00
C ASP A 99 6.58 -23.44 -2.11
N GLY A 100 6.99 -23.96 -3.27
CA GLY A 100 6.11 -24.24 -4.40
C GLY A 100 6.52 -23.57 -5.69
N LYS A 101 6.46 -24.33 -6.80
CA LYS A 101 6.72 -23.87 -8.17
C LYS A 101 5.51 -23.11 -8.76
N ILE A 102 4.91 -22.20 -7.98
CA ILE A 102 3.78 -21.41 -8.46
C ILE A 102 4.34 -20.24 -9.29
N ALA A 103 4.31 -20.39 -10.62
CA ALA A 103 4.95 -19.44 -11.53
C ALA A 103 4.14 -18.16 -11.77
N LYS A 104 2.80 -18.26 -11.89
CA LYS A 104 1.95 -17.11 -12.31
C LYS A 104 2.12 -15.86 -11.42
N PRO A 105 2.10 -15.94 -10.07
CA PRO A 105 2.26 -14.75 -9.22
C PRO A 105 3.67 -14.15 -9.21
N ARG A 106 4.66 -14.86 -9.78
CA ARG A 106 6.05 -14.42 -9.89
C ARG A 106 6.34 -13.77 -11.24
N GLN A 107 5.42 -13.87 -12.19
CA GLN A 107 5.55 -13.22 -13.49
C GLN A 107 5.25 -11.73 -13.34
N LEU A 108 5.99 -10.91 -14.09
CA LEU A 108 5.71 -9.48 -14.17
C LEU A 108 4.35 -9.28 -14.85
N HIS A 109 3.53 -8.40 -14.29
CA HIS A 109 2.24 -8.03 -14.87
C HIS A 109 2.31 -6.61 -15.45
N ASN A 110 1.61 -6.36 -16.56
CA ASN A 110 1.66 -5.06 -17.24
C ASN A 110 1.19 -3.89 -16.37
N THR A 111 0.35 -4.16 -15.37
CA THR A 111 -0.07 -3.14 -14.39
C THR A 111 1.07 -2.65 -13.50
N HIS A 112 2.24 -3.29 -13.50
CA HIS A 112 3.40 -2.83 -12.73
C HIS A 112 4.15 -1.66 -13.37
N TRP A 113 3.78 -1.28 -14.61
CA TRP A 113 4.43 -0.21 -15.36
C TRP A 113 4.59 1.06 -14.50
N GLY A 114 5.82 1.57 -14.43
CA GLY A 114 6.18 2.75 -13.63
C GLY A 114 6.23 2.56 -12.11
N MET A 115 5.69 1.47 -11.55
CA MET A 115 5.66 1.23 -10.09
C MET A 115 6.74 0.25 -9.61
N VAL A 116 6.90 -0.88 -10.32
CA VAL A 116 7.86 -1.93 -9.96
C VAL A 116 8.87 -2.06 -11.08
N CYS A 117 10.14 -2.16 -10.73
CA CYS A 117 11.22 -2.37 -11.69
C CYS A 117 11.05 -3.73 -12.39
N PRO A 118 11.09 -3.78 -13.74
CA PRO A 118 10.94 -5.03 -14.48
C PRO A 118 12.16 -5.96 -14.35
N ALA A 119 13.37 -5.40 -14.23
CA ALA A 119 14.62 -6.16 -14.24
C ALA A 119 15.22 -6.45 -12.84
N GLN A 120 14.85 -5.69 -11.81
CA GLN A 120 15.51 -5.75 -10.50
C GLN A 120 14.80 -6.75 -9.57
N THR A 121 15.14 -8.03 -9.75
CA THR A 121 14.73 -9.16 -8.91
C THR A 121 15.96 -10.03 -8.59
N PRO A 122 16.07 -10.62 -7.39
CA PRO A 122 17.11 -11.62 -7.15
C PRO A 122 16.83 -12.90 -7.94
N ASP A 123 17.91 -13.58 -8.33
CA ASP A 123 17.82 -14.90 -8.95
C ASP A 123 17.50 -16.01 -7.95
N GLY A 124 17.07 -17.16 -8.47
CA GLY A 124 16.77 -18.35 -7.69
C GLY A 124 15.37 -18.34 -7.06
N GLN A 125 15.24 -18.90 -5.86
CA GLN A 125 13.93 -19.17 -5.23
C GLN A 125 13.13 -17.90 -4.89
N ALA A 126 13.79 -16.74 -4.80
CA ALA A 126 13.16 -15.46 -4.53
C ALA A 126 12.73 -14.70 -5.79
N CYS A 127 13.05 -15.21 -6.99
CA CYS A 127 12.72 -14.56 -8.25
C CYS A 127 11.21 -14.33 -8.38
N GLY A 128 10.83 -13.10 -8.73
CA GLY A 128 9.46 -12.62 -8.87
C GLY A 128 8.67 -12.50 -7.56
N ALA A 129 9.19 -13.00 -6.44
CA ALA A 129 8.60 -12.80 -5.11
C ALA A 129 9.20 -11.58 -4.41
N VAL A 130 10.47 -11.29 -4.69
CA VAL A 130 11.16 -10.09 -4.23
C VAL A 130 11.37 -9.20 -5.44
N SER A 131 10.95 -7.94 -5.34
CA SER A 131 11.09 -6.96 -6.40
C SER A 131 11.53 -5.63 -5.82
N ASN A 132 11.79 -4.66 -6.69
CA ASN A 132 12.20 -3.33 -6.30
C ASN A 132 11.27 -2.29 -6.91
N LEU A 133 11.07 -1.17 -6.20
CA LEU A 133 10.34 -0.03 -6.73
C LEU A 133 11.09 0.58 -7.94
N ALA A 134 10.34 1.01 -8.94
CA ALA A 134 10.84 1.83 -10.06
C ALA A 134 11.25 3.23 -9.56
N LEU A 135 12.20 3.93 -10.19
CA LEU A 135 12.84 5.15 -9.63
C LEU A 135 11.87 6.21 -9.10
N MET A 136 10.80 6.51 -9.84
CA MET A 136 9.80 7.53 -9.47
C MET A 136 8.56 6.98 -8.77
N ALA A 137 8.57 5.71 -8.37
CA ALA A 137 7.48 5.14 -7.60
C ALA A 137 7.49 5.71 -6.17
N TYR A 138 6.35 6.29 -5.79
CA TYR A 138 5.99 6.75 -4.47
C TYR A 138 4.96 5.80 -3.84
N ILE A 139 4.80 5.84 -2.52
CA ILE A 139 3.79 5.02 -1.83
C ILE A 139 2.92 5.97 -1.03
N SER A 140 1.63 5.99 -1.35
CA SER A 140 0.69 6.82 -0.62
C SER A 140 0.58 6.36 0.83
N VAL A 141 0.42 7.34 1.72
CA VAL A 141 0.15 7.11 3.15
C VAL A 141 -1.25 7.62 3.46
N GLY A 142 -1.95 6.92 4.36
CA GLY A 142 -3.35 7.25 4.69
C GLY A 142 -3.53 8.70 5.14
N SER A 143 -4.60 9.34 4.67
CA SER A 143 -4.97 10.71 5.03
C SER A 143 -6.33 10.75 5.74
N PRO A 144 -6.63 11.81 6.51
CA PRO A 144 -7.96 12.02 7.05
C PRO A 144 -8.97 12.27 5.92
N SER A 145 -10.11 11.58 5.99
CA SER A 145 -11.15 11.67 4.97
C SER A 145 -12.11 12.85 5.12
N ALA A 146 -12.15 13.48 6.29
CA ALA A 146 -13.12 14.53 6.59
C ALA A 146 -13.07 15.71 5.59
N PRO A 147 -11.89 16.22 5.18
CA PRO A 147 -11.82 17.29 4.18
C PRO A 147 -12.40 16.89 2.82
N ILE A 148 -12.24 15.63 2.44
CA ILE A 148 -12.79 15.09 1.18
C ILE A 148 -14.30 15.10 1.23
N VAL A 149 -14.87 14.63 2.34
CA VAL A 149 -16.32 14.59 2.56
C VAL A 149 -16.90 16.00 2.53
N GLU A 150 -16.32 16.94 3.27
CA GLU A 150 -16.78 18.35 3.28
C GLU A 150 -16.71 18.98 1.89
N PHE A 151 -15.64 18.74 1.14
CA PHE A 151 -15.49 19.23 -0.22
C PHE A 151 -16.58 18.70 -1.15
N LEU A 152 -16.85 17.38 -1.10
CA LEU A 152 -17.87 16.74 -1.94
C LEU A 152 -19.28 17.25 -1.58
N LEU A 153 -19.59 17.42 -0.28
CA LEU A 153 -20.84 18.02 0.18
C LEU A 153 -20.99 19.46 -0.33
N GLY A 154 -19.93 20.27 -0.24
CA GLY A 154 -19.91 21.65 -0.76
C GLY A 154 -20.13 21.74 -2.28
N TRP A 155 -19.86 20.66 -3.01
CA TRP A 155 -20.05 20.56 -4.46
C TRP A 155 -21.41 19.95 -4.85
N GLY A 156 -22.34 19.83 -3.90
CA GLY A 156 -23.71 19.38 -4.16
C GLY A 156 -23.85 17.86 -4.22
N MET A 157 -22.89 17.11 -3.68
CA MET A 157 -23.09 15.69 -3.43
C MET A 157 -23.93 15.51 -2.17
N GLY A 158 -25.01 14.72 -2.25
CA GLY A 158 -25.81 14.36 -1.09
C GLY A 158 -25.26 13.12 -0.38
N LYS A 159 -25.59 12.97 0.90
CA LYS A 159 -25.26 11.73 1.64
C LYS A 159 -26.10 10.60 1.08
N LEU A 160 -25.54 9.39 1.05
CA LEU A 160 -26.27 8.21 0.56
C LEU A 160 -27.59 7.98 1.30
N GLU A 161 -27.63 8.30 2.60
CA GLU A 161 -28.82 8.17 3.47
C GLU A 161 -30.01 9.03 3.02
N GLU A 162 -29.77 10.08 2.23
CA GLU A 162 -30.81 11.01 1.76
C GLU A 162 -31.49 10.51 0.47
N PHE A 163 -31.00 9.43 -0.14
CA PHE A 163 -31.53 8.91 -1.40
C PHE A 163 -32.42 7.67 -1.17
N SER A 164 -33.63 7.69 -1.73
CA SER A 164 -34.50 6.52 -1.77
C SER A 164 -34.05 5.53 -2.86
N SER A 165 -34.35 4.24 -2.68
CA SER A 165 -33.99 3.17 -3.62
C SER A 165 -34.51 3.39 -5.05
N GLN A 166 -35.59 4.18 -5.22
CA GLN A 166 -36.14 4.53 -6.52
C GLN A 166 -35.34 5.62 -7.25
N MET A 167 -34.66 6.52 -6.51
CA MET A 167 -33.82 7.61 -7.02
C MET A 167 -32.39 7.17 -7.42
N MET A 168 -32.03 5.91 -7.18
CA MET A 168 -30.71 5.36 -7.50
C MET A 168 -30.55 4.95 -8.98
N ARG A 169 -31.65 4.86 -9.75
CA ARG A 169 -31.61 4.55 -11.19
C ARG A 169 -31.08 5.76 -11.97
N GLY A 170 -29.82 5.72 -12.38
CA GLY A 170 -29.14 6.80 -13.11
C GLY A 170 -28.16 7.62 -12.27
N THR A 171 -28.06 7.33 -10.98
CA THR A 171 -27.20 8.03 -10.02
C THR A 171 -25.86 7.29 -9.91
N LYS A 172 -24.74 8.01 -10.06
CA LYS A 172 -23.41 7.41 -9.81
C LYS A 172 -23.06 7.53 -8.33
N GLY A 173 -22.70 6.39 -7.72
CA GLY A 173 -22.24 6.32 -6.35
C GLY A 173 -20.75 6.60 -6.25
N VAL A 174 -20.33 7.36 -5.23
CA VAL A 174 -18.93 7.51 -4.84
C VAL A 174 -18.65 6.54 -3.69
N PHE A 175 -17.73 5.63 -3.94
CA PHE A 175 -17.26 4.63 -2.98
C PHE A 175 -15.98 5.12 -2.31
N ARG A 176 -15.83 4.77 -1.04
CA ARG A 176 -14.62 4.99 -0.23
C ARG A 176 -14.41 3.73 0.61
N ASP A 177 -13.24 3.12 0.52
CA ASP A 177 -12.86 1.96 1.34
C ASP A 177 -14.00 0.92 1.46
N PRO A 178 -14.24 0.13 0.41
CA PRO A 178 -15.48 -0.56 0.01
C PRO A 178 -16.89 0.01 0.31
N CYS A 179 -17.05 1.15 0.97
CA CYS A 179 -18.36 1.68 1.37
C CYS A 179 -18.86 2.76 0.41
N ALA A 180 -20.11 2.68 -0.05
CA ALA A 180 -20.76 3.79 -0.74
C ALA A 180 -21.03 4.92 0.27
N VAL A 181 -20.56 6.14 0.00
CA VAL A 181 -20.67 7.27 0.94
C VAL A 181 -21.58 8.37 0.41
N MET A 182 -21.57 8.63 -0.90
CA MET A 182 -22.28 9.76 -1.50
C MET A 182 -22.83 9.43 -2.87
N CYS A 183 -23.87 10.15 -3.26
CA CYS A 183 -24.57 9.99 -4.54
C CYS A 183 -24.81 11.35 -5.20
N THR A 184 -24.73 11.39 -6.54
CA THR A 184 -25.10 12.59 -7.31
C THR A 184 -25.97 12.22 -8.52
N PRO A 185 -27.10 12.92 -8.74
CA PRO A 185 -27.96 12.71 -9.90
C PRO A 185 -27.42 13.34 -11.20
N SER A 186 -26.38 14.18 -11.15
CA SER A 186 -25.80 14.87 -12.32
C SER A 186 -24.30 14.62 -12.47
N CYS A 187 -23.92 13.65 -13.31
CA CYS A 187 -22.57 13.10 -13.35
C CYS A 187 -21.52 13.72 -14.34
N PRO A 188 -21.80 14.55 -15.36
CA PRO A 188 -20.74 14.86 -16.33
C PRO A 188 -19.68 15.88 -15.87
N GLN A 189 -20.03 16.82 -14.99
CA GLN A 189 -19.15 17.98 -14.72
C GLN A 189 -18.12 17.75 -13.62
N LEU A 190 -18.34 16.81 -12.71
CA LEU A 190 -17.41 16.53 -11.61
C LEU A 190 -16.12 15.86 -12.10
N VAL A 191 -16.21 14.85 -12.98
CA VAL A 191 -15.02 14.09 -13.43
C VAL A 191 -14.08 14.95 -14.28
N HIS A 192 -14.60 15.83 -15.12
CA HIS A 192 -13.80 16.73 -15.95
C HIS A 192 -13.21 17.91 -15.14
N ARG A 193 -13.94 18.41 -14.12
CA ARG A 193 -13.44 19.50 -13.26
C ARG A 193 -12.61 19.03 -12.07
N ARG A 194 -12.52 17.72 -11.81
CA ARG A 194 -11.56 17.13 -10.86
C ARG A 194 -10.10 17.52 -11.17
N HIS A 195 -9.82 17.91 -12.41
CA HIS A 195 -8.46 18.19 -12.88
C HIS A 195 -7.98 19.64 -12.71
N PHE A 196 -8.87 20.58 -12.36
CA PHE A 196 -8.56 22.02 -12.38
C PHE A 196 -8.27 22.65 -11.00
N ALA A 197 -8.46 21.93 -9.90
CA ALA A 197 -8.16 22.42 -8.56
C ALA A 197 -6.79 21.87 -8.09
N PRO A 198 -5.77 22.71 -7.85
CA PRO A 198 -4.47 22.27 -7.31
C PRO A 198 -4.60 21.56 -5.95
N SER A 199 -5.60 21.92 -5.15
CA SER A 199 -5.95 21.27 -3.88
C SER A 199 -6.53 19.86 -4.04
N MET A 200 -6.86 19.44 -5.26
CA MET A 200 -7.44 18.13 -5.56
C MET A 200 -6.41 17.10 -6.08
N MET A 201 -5.19 17.53 -6.45
CA MET A 201 -4.08 16.59 -6.69
C MET A 201 -3.75 15.79 -5.42
N GLN A 202 -3.83 16.43 -4.25
CA GLN A 202 -3.70 15.77 -2.95
C GLN A 202 -4.88 14.82 -2.62
N LEU A 203 -6.01 14.89 -3.32
CA LEU A 203 -7.23 14.13 -2.98
C LEU A 203 -7.29 12.76 -3.66
N SER A 204 -6.73 12.59 -4.87
CA SER A 204 -6.74 11.28 -5.55
C SER A 204 -5.76 10.27 -4.95
N GLU A 205 -4.63 10.70 -4.39
CA GLU A 205 -3.66 9.81 -3.73
C GLU A 205 -4.20 9.17 -2.43
N CYS A 206 -5.30 9.70 -1.91
CA CYS A 206 -5.75 9.48 -0.54
C CYS A 206 -6.89 8.47 -0.36
N VAL A 207 -7.63 8.14 -1.42
CA VAL A 207 -8.92 7.42 -1.30
C VAL A 207 -8.77 5.90 -1.47
N ASP A 208 -7.72 5.43 -2.14
CA ASP A 208 -7.55 4.01 -2.45
C ASP A 208 -6.59 3.28 -1.52
N ARG A 209 -7.13 2.69 -0.44
CA ARG A 209 -6.46 1.78 0.51
C ARG A 209 -5.16 2.33 1.14
N PRO A 210 -4.83 2.00 2.39
CA PRO A 210 -3.70 2.64 3.07
C PRO A 210 -2.29 2.40 2.48
N HIS A 211 -2.09 1.64 1.39
CA HIS A 211 -0.77 1.24 0.86
C HIS A 211 -0.71 1.05 -0.67
N MET A 212 -1.25 1.97 -1.47
CA MET A 212 -1.12 1.87 -2.93
C MET A 212 0.20 2.48 -3.40
N MET A 213 0.94 1.74 -4.24
CA MET A 213 2.12 2.28 -4.92
C MET A 213 1.61 3.18 -6.04
N SER A 214 2.13 4.40 -6.11
CA SER A 214 1.72 5.42 -7.07
C SER A 214 2.96 6.05 -7.65
N THR A 215 3.09 6.12 -8.97
CA THR A 215 3.99 7.12 -9.57
C THR A 215 3.39 8.50 -9.31
N GLU A 216 4.19 9.49 -8.93
CA GLU A 216 3.72 10.89 -8.90
C GLU A 216 3.37 11.30 -10.34
N ILE A 217 2.11 11.08 -10.70
CA ILE A 217 1.22 11.68 -11.69
C ILE A 217 -0.04 10.80 -11.61
N LYS A 218 -1.08 11.29 -10.92
CA LYS A 218 -2.47 10.79 -10.80
C LYS A 218 -2.67 9.26 -10.80
N MET A 219 -3.24 8.75 -9.71
CA MET A 219 -3.93 7.46 -9.70
C MET A 219 -4.98 7.41 -10.83
N THR A 220 -4.71 6.62 -11.87
CA THR A 220 -5.75 6.02 -12.71
C THR A 220 -6.33 4.85 -11.93
N GLU A 221 -7.50 5.04 -11.33
CA GLU A 221 -8.41 3.94 -10.99
C GLU A 221 -8.70 3.18 -12.29
N VAL A 222 -8.18 1.95 -12.40
CA VAL A 222 -8.60 1.03 -13.46
C VAL A 222 -9.97 0.51 -13.05
N VAL A 223 -11.02 1.08 -13.66
CA VAL A 223 -12.34 0.45 -13.66
C VAL A 223 -12.18 -0.88 -14.36
N ALA A 224 -12.43 -1.97 -13.63
CA ALA A 224 -12.40 -3.32 -14.19
C ALA A 224 -13.57 -3.48 -15.15
N GLU A 225 -13.29 -3.48 -16.46
CA GLU A 225 -14.19 -4.02 -17.48
C GLU A 225 -13.44 -4.96 -18.44
N GLU A 226 -14.02 -6.15 -18.54
CA GLU A 226 -13.90 -7.24 -19.52
C GLU A 226 -12.55 -7.76 -20.04
N GLN A 227 -12.54 -9.08 -20.21
CA GLN A 227 -11.44 -9.91 -20.72
C GLN A 227 -11.02 -9.50 -22.13
N ALA A 228 -10.14 -8.50 -22.24
CA ALA A 228 -9.33 -8.29 -23.42
C ALA A 228 -7.94 -8.92 -23.19
N ASP A 229 -7.48 -9.72 -24.15
CA ASP A 229 -6.16 -10.34 -24.09
C ASP A 229 -5.06 -9.27 -24.00
N THR A 230 -4.49 -9.14 -22.81
CA THR A 230 -3.48 -8.15 -22.43
C THR A 230 -2.13 -8.35 -23.12
N SER A 231 -2.00 -9.39 -23.94
CA SER A 231 -0.78 -9.76 -24.68
C SER A 231 -0.69 -9.16 -26.09
N ALA A 232 -1.73 -8.46 -26.55
CA ALA A 232 -1.79 -7.99 -27.93
C ALA A 232 -0.83 -6.80 -28.19
N THR A 233 0.08 -6.98 -29.16
CA THR A 233 0.96 -5.91 -29.64
C THR A 233 0.14 -4.76 -30.23
N VAL A 234 0.27 -3.57 -29.66
CA VAL A 234 -0.38 -2.35 -30.18
C VAL A 234 0.27 -1.97 -31.51
N LYS A 235 -0.46 -2.10 -32.63
CA LYS A 235 -0.10 -1.45 -33.89
C LYS A 235 -0.75 -0.08 -33.95
N ALA A 236 0.07 0.97 -34.07
CA ALA A 236 -0.44 2.33 -34.25
C ALA A 236 -1.09 2.46 -35.63
N ASN A 237 -2.40 2.75 -35.65
CA ASN A 237 -3.10 3.11 -36.88
C ASN A 237 -2.95 4.62 -37.07
N THR A 238 -2.21 5.03 -38.10
CA THR A 238 -1.97 6.43 -38.47
C THR A 238 -3.22 7.03 -39.10
N GLY A 239 -4.12 7.55 -38.27
CA GLY A 239 -5.32 8.25 -38.73
C GLY A 239 -5.92 9.14 -37.65
N MET A 240 -5.90 10.45 -37.90
CA MET A 240 -6.51 11.55 -37.13
C MET A 240 -5.83 11.94 -35.81
N ASN A 241 -5.22 13.13 -35.83
CA ASN A 241 -4.78 13.87 -34.65
C ASN A 241 -5.99 14.30 -33.81
N THR A 242 -6.38 13.45 -32.87
CA THR A 242 -7.12 13.88 -31.69
C THR A 242 -6.12 14.03 -30.55
N HIS A 243 -6.01 15.21 -29.96
CA HIS A 243 -5.30 15.38 -28.67
C HIS A 243 -6.12 14.66 -27.59
N THR A 244 -6.02 13.33 -27.51
CA THR A 244 -6.71 12.45 -26.55
C THR A 244 -5.89 12.15 -25.30
N TRP A 245 -4.68 12.71 -25.20
CA TRP A 245 -3.77 12.48 -24.08
C TRP A 245 -4.04 13.45 -22.94
N THR A 246 -4.30 12.91 -21.75
CA THR A 246 -4.45 13.71 -20.51
C THR A 246 -3.14 13.84 -19.73
N HIS A 247 -2.15 13.01 -20.03
CA HIS A 247 -0.86 12.92 -19.33
C HIS A 247 0.26 12.56 -20.32
N CYS A 248 1.51 12.80 -19.92
CA CYS A 248 2.71 12.33 -20.59
C CYS A 248 3.66 11.69 -19.58
N GLU A 249 4.47 10.72 -20.04
CA GLU A 249 5.55 10.18 -19.23
C GLU A 249 6.67 11.22 -19.10
N ILE A 250 7.21 11.38 -17.89
CA ILE A 250 8.34 12.30 -17.65
C ILE A 250 9.58 11.80 -18.38
N HIS A 251 9.91 10.52 -18.20
CA HIS A 251 11.02 9.87 -18.87
C HIS A 251 10.87 8.34 -18.85
N PRO A 252 11.03 7.62 -19.97
CA PRO A 252 10.78 6.18 -20.04
C PRO A 252 11.70 5.35 -19.14
N SER A 253 12.95 5.78 -18.94
CA SER A 253 13.90 5.08 -18.05
C SER A 253 13.52 5.08 -16.57
N MET A 254 12.52 5.86 -16.16
CA MET A 254 12.06 5.90 -14.76
C MET A 254 11.35 4.62 -14.32
N ILE A 255 11.03 3.73 -15.27
CA ILE A 255 10.54 2.38 -14.99
C ILE A 255 11.60 1.49 -14.33
N LEU A 256 12.89 1.79 -14.50
CA LEU A 256 13.97 1.01 -13.91
C LEU A 256 14.15 1.35 -12.44
N GLY A 257 14.64 0.39 -11.64
CA GLY A 257 15.06 0.59 -10.27
C GLY A 257 16.55 0.95 -10.18
N ILE A 258 17.05 1.20 -8.96
CA ILE A 258 18.38 1.78 -8.74
C ILE A 258 19.51 0.95 -9.34
N CYS A 259 19.50 -0.38 -9.19
CA CYS A 259 20.58 -1.20 -9.76
C CYS A 259 20.43 -1.35 -11.28
N ALA A 260 19.19 -1.44 -11.77
CA ALA A 260 18.94 -1.58 -13.21
C ALA A 260 19.29 -0.31 -13.98
N SER A 261 19.13 0.87 -13.37
CA SER A 261 19.46 2.16 -13.98
C SER A 261 20.97 2.44 -14.10
N ILE A 262 21.83 1.60 -13.52
CA ILE A 262 23.30 1.73 -13.65
C ILE A 262 23.79 1.06 -14.94
N ILE A 263 22.99 0.17 -15.52
CA ILE A 263 23.35 -0.56 -16.73
C ILE A 263 23.37 0.43 -17.91
N PRO A 264 24.48 0.56 -18.64
CA PRO A 264 24.51 1.37 -19.86
C PRO A 264 23.70 0.67 -20.95
N PHE A 265 22.86 1.44 -21.66
CA PHE A 265 22.02 0.97 -22.76
C PHE A 265 21.21 -0.30 -22.41
N PRO A 266 20.41 -0.29 -21.33
CA PRO A 266 19.74 -1.48 -20.83
C PRO A 266 18.72 -2.05 -21.81
N ASP A 267 18.21 -1.22 -22.72
CA ASP A 267 17.29 -1.55 -23.81
C ASP A 267 17.92 -2.34 -24.96
N HIS A 268 19.26 -2.34 -25.06
CA HIS A 268 19.99 -3.11 -26.07
C HIS A 268 20.37 -4.51 -25.58
N ASN A 269 20.12 -4.80 -24.31
CA ASN A 269 20.45 -6.07 -23.68
C ASN A 269 19.25 -7.01 -23.73
N GLN A 270 19.54 -8.31 -23.84
CA GLN A 270 18.53 -9.39 -23.88
C GLN A 270 17.92 -9.67 -22.51
#